data_AF-A0A9P5EE49-F1
#
_entry.id   AF-A0A9P5EE49-F1
#
_cell.length_a   1.000
_cell.length_b   1.000
_cell.length_c   1.000
_cell.angle_alpha   90.00
_cell.angle_beta   90.00
_cell.angle_gamma   90.00
#
_symmetry.space_group_name_H-M   'P 1'
#
loop_
_entity.id
_entity.type
_entity.pdbx_description
1 polymer ?
#
loop_
_entity_poly.entity_id
_entity_poly.type
_entity_poly.pdbx_seq_one_letter_code
_entity_poly.pdbx_strand_id
1 'polypeptide(L)'
;MGLTWFITGCSSGFGEALTRQLRSTGDNIIATGRKADAKLSHLKETGAAILDLDVLSSPEVIKSKIDEAWSIYDGIDVVVNNAGLIVADDRSQDDMEKSFQVNFHGPMNISRAVLPASGYCASKFALEGAVECLSKELAIFAPGLKVLIVEPGYCRNPVFNKIQHVEARVPEYAQFNEAVRQAEATLTESSPGDPEEAVARMIELVKGTGMAEGRKVPLRVPLGSDSWSRVKTKCEETLEICREWEELAESVDI
;
A
#
# COMPACT_ATOMS: atom_id res chain seq x y z
N MET A 1 17.66 12.39 -21.43
CA MET A 1 16.53 11.61 -21.95
C MET A 1 15.40 11.79 -20.96
N GLY A 2 14.18 12.07 -21.44
CA GLY A 2 13.01 12.10 -20.57
C GLY A 2 12.65 10.69 -20.10
N LEU A 3 12.06 10.60 -18.91
CA LEU A 3 11.51 9.36 -18.38
C LEU A 3 10.17 9.04 -19.07
N THR A 4 9.77 7.77 -19.02
CA THR A 4 8.46 7.30 -19.48
C THR A 4 7.53 7.05 -18.29
N TRP A 5 6.44 7.82 -18.22
CA TRP A 5 5.48 7.78 -17.12
C TRP A 5 4.17 7.14 -17.56
N PHE A 6 3.72 6.16 -16.78
CA PHE A 6 2.39 5.59 -16.85
C PHE A 6 1.54 6.15 -15.71
N ILE A 7 0.49 6.90 -16.03
CA ILE A 7 -0.31 7.63 -15.04
C ILE A 7 -1.78 7.16 -15.10
N THR A 8 -2.32 6.72 -13.96
CA THR A 8 -3.75 6.35 -13.86
C THR A 8 -4.62 7.51 -13.43
N GLY A 9 -5.84 7.60 -13.97
CA GLY A 9 -6.83 8.60 -13.55
C GLY A 9 -6.54 10.03 -14.04
N CYS A 10 -6.20 10.20 -15.31
CA CYS A 10 -5.77 11.50 -15.86
C CYS A 10 -6.90 12.42 -16.36
N SER A 11 -8.17 12.10 -16.08
CA SER A 11 -9.30 12.90 -16.61
C SER A 11 -9.46 14.28 -15.97
N SER A 12 -8.86 14.50 -14.80
CA SER A 12 -8.97 15.74 -14.01
C SER A 12 -7.93 15.77 -12.88
N GLY A 13 -7.83 16.90 -12.19
CA GLY A 13 -7.07 17.02 -10.93
C GLY A 13 -5.57 16.79 -11.11
N PHE A 14 -4.95 16.09 -10.15
CA PHE A 14 -3.50 15.87 -10.15
C PHE A 14 -3.00 15.05 -11.34
N GLY A 15 -3.72 14.01 -11.77
CA GLY A 15 -3.33 13.23 -12.95
C GLY A 15 -3.28 14.05 -14.24
N GLU A 16 -4.24 14.97 -14.43
CA GLU A 16 -4.21 15.90 -15.57
C GLU A 16 -3.04 16.90 -15.45
N ALA A 17 -2.92 17.54 -14.28
CA ALA A 17 -1.88 18.54 -14.05
C ALA A 17 -0.47 17.95 -14.24
N LEU A 18 -0.23 16.76 -13.70
CA LEU A 18 1.02 16.02 -13.83
C LEU A 18 1.32 15.69 -15.30
N THR A 19 0.32 15.23 -16.05
CA THR A 19 0.47 14.95 -17.49
C THR A 19 0.94 16.20 -18.25
N ARG A 20 0.29 17.35 -18.02
CA ARG A 20 0.63 18.60 -18.70
C ARG A 20 2.03 19.09 -18.36
N GLN A 21 2.39 19.06 -17.07
CA GLN A 21 3.70 19.53 -16.60
C GLN A 21 4.83 18.65 -17.11
N LEU A 22 4.72 17.32 -17.01
CA LEU A 22 5.77 16.40 -17.48
C LEU A 22 5.92 16.40 -19.01
N ARG A 23 4.83 16.60 -19.76
CA ARG A 23 4.97 16.82 -21.22
C ARG A 23 5.77 18.08 -21.54
N SER A 24 5.63 19.13 -20.74
CA SER A 24 6.39 20.38 -20.94
C SER A 24 7.89 20.22 -20.67
N THR A 25 8.29 19.23 -19.87
CA THR A 25 9.70 18.89 -19.58
C THR A 25 10.33 17.91 -20.57
N GLY A 26 9.54 17.40 -21.54
CA GLY A 26 10.01 16.48 -22.57
C GLY A 26 9.95 15.00 -22.19
N ASP A 27 9.26 14.66 -21.10
CA ASP A 27 9.03 13.27 -20.69
C ASP A 27 7.97 12.58 -21.56
N ASN A 28 8.08 11.26 -21.73
CA ASN A 28 7.09 10.44 -22.41
C ASN A 28 5.94 10.13 -21.47
N ILE A 29 4.69 10.40 -21.86
CA ILE A 29 3.53 10.22 -20.98
C ILE A 29 2.51 9.30 -21.62
N ILE A 30 2.09 8.30 -20.85
CA ILE A 30 0.97 7.41 -21.11
C ILE A 30 -0.11 7.76 -20.09
N ALA A 31 -1.05 8.62 -20.51
CA ALA A 31 -2.15 9.09 -19.68
C ALA A 31 -3.35 8.15 -19.83
N THR A 32 -3.81 7.60 -18.71
CA THR A 32 -4.87 6.59 -18.72
C THR A 32 -6.11 7.01 -17.92
N GLY A 33 -7.26 6.47 -18.34
CA GLY A 33 -8.53 6.66 -17.66
C GLY A 33 -9.66 5.92 -18.37
N ARG A 34 -10.83 5.86 -17.74
CA ARG A 34 -12.01 5.20 -18.32
C ARG A 34 -12.67 6.10 -19.37
N LYS A 35 -13.12 5.50 -20.48
CA LYS A 35 -13.66 6.22 -21.65
C LYS A 35 -12.66 7.26 -22.15
N ALA A 36 -11.39 6.86 -22.28
CA ALA A 36 -10.26 7.76 -22.48
C ALA A 36 -10.42 8.65 -23.73
N ASP A 37 -10.93 8.12 -24.83
CA ASP A 37 -11.15 8.92 -26.05
C ASP A 37 -12.06 10.12 -25.83
N ALA A 38 -13.06 9.99 -24.96
CA ALA A 38 -13.96 11.09 -24.63
C ALA A 38 -13.37 11.94 -23.50
N LYS A 39 -12.95 11.31 -22.40
CA LYS A 39 -12.61 12.00 -21.14
C LYS A 39 -11.21 12.57 -21.06
N LEU A 40 -10.29 12.11 -21.90
CA LEU A 40 -8.90 12.56 -21.97
C LEU A 40 -8.58 13.21 -23.32
N SER A 41 -9.60 13.55 -24.13
CA SER A 41 -9.42 14.18 -25.44
C SER A 41 -8.62 15.48 -25.36
N HIS A 42 -8.82 16.26 -24.30
CA HIS A 42 -8.09 17.50 -24.00
C HIS A 42 -6.61 17.30 -23.66
N LEU A 43 -6.16 16.08 -23.41
CA LEU A 43 -4.75 15.75 -23.19
C LEU A 43 -4.03 15.37 -24.48
N LYS A 44 -4.74 15.04 -25.57
CA LYS A 44 -4.11 14.70 -26.86
C LYS A 44 -3.26 15.86 -27.41
N GLU A 45 -3.67 17.10 -27.16
CA GLU A 45 -2.94 18.31 -27.55
C GLU A 45 -1.55 18.43 -26.91
N THR A 46 -1.32 17.77 -25.77
CA THR A 46 -0.03 17.75 -25.06
C THR A 46 1.00 16.81 -25.70
N GLY A 47 0.55 15.97 -26.65
CA GLY A 47 1.34 14.89 -27.23
C GLY A 47 1.51 13.67 -26.31
N ALA A 48 0.77 13.59 -25.20
CA ALA A 48 0.67 12.37 -24.40
C ALA A 48 -0.03 11.25 -25.18
N ALA A 49 0.42 10.02 -25.00
CA ALA A 49 -0.31 8.85 -25.44
C ALA A 49 -1.53 8.64 -24.53
N ILE A 50 -2.69 8.40 -25.13
CA ILE A 50 -3.96 8.24 -24.41
C ILE A 50 -4.38 6.77 -24.51
N LEU A 51 -4.65 6.15 -23.35
CA LEU A 51 -5.01 4.73 -23.30
C LEU A 51 -6.19 4.49 -22.34
N ASP A 52 -7.19 3.76 -22.82
CA ASP A 52 -8.36 3.41 -22.02
C ASP A 52 -8.01 2.34 -20.98
N LEU A 53 -8.32 2.64 -19.72
CA LEU A 53 -8.04 1.75 -18.60
C LEU A 53 -9.04 1.96 -17.47
N ASP A 54 -9.71 0.87 -17.08
CA ASP A 54 -10.31 0.75 -15.75
C ASP A 54 -9.37 -0.07 -14.85
N VAL A 55 -8.91 0.52 -13.75
CA VAL A 55 -8.00 -0.12 -12.78
C VAL A 55 -8.64 -1.33 -12.07
N LEU A 56 -9.95 -1.51 -12.22
CA LEU A 56 -10.72 -2.66 -11.72
C LEU A 56 -10.98 -3.72 -12.79
N SER A 57 -10.41 -3.58 -13.99
CA SER A 57 -10.50 -4.60 -15.03
C SER A 57 -9.87 -5.92 -14.59
N SER A 58 -10.16 -7.00 -15.31
CA SER A 58 -9.56 -8.30 -15.00
C SER A 58 -8.02 -8.25 -15.12
N PRO A 59 -7.29 -9.13 -14.40
CA PRO A 59 -5.83 -9.18 -14.48
C PRO A 59 -5.29 -9.30 -15.92
N GLU A 60 -5.99 -10.03 -16.78
CA GLU A 60 -5.63 -10.23 -18.19
C GLU A 60 -5.75 -8.93 -18.99
N VAL A 61 -6.85 -8.19 -18.77
CA VAL A 61 -7.08 -6.89 -19.41
C VAL A 61 -6.03 -5.88 -18.94
N ILE A 62 -5.76 -5.82 -17.64
CA ILE A 62 -4.74 -4.91 -17.09
C ILE A 62 -3.37 -5.25 -17.65
N LYS A 63 -2.98 -6.54 -17.69
CA LYS A 63 -1.70 -6.96 -18.27
C LYS A 63 -1.59 -6.57 -19.74
N SER A 64 -2.63 -6.83 -20.53
CA SER A 64 -2.68 -6.41 -21.94
C SER A 64 -2.52 -4.90 -22.10
N LYS A 65 -3.09 -4.10 -21.20
CA LYS A 65 -2.98 -2.64 -21.22
C LYS A 65 -1.60 -2.13 -20.81
N ILE A 66 -0.95 -2.81 -19.87
CA ILE A 66 0.45 -2.53 -19.52
C ILE A 66 1.38 -2.90 -20.68
N ASP A 67 1.15 -4.02 -21.37
CA ASP A 67 1.96 -4.42 -22.53
C ASP A 67 1.76 -3.45 -23.71
N GLU A 68 0.52 -3.01 -23.96
CA GLU A 68 0.21 -1.96 -24.92
C GLU A 68 0.97 -0.67 -24.55
N ALA A 69 0.86 -0.22 -23.31
CA ALA A 69 1.57 0.95 -22.79
C ALA A 69 3.10 0.85 -22.96
N TRP A 70 3.69 -0.29 -22.61
CA TRP A 70 5.12 -0.55 -22.75
C TRP A 70 5.57 -0.41 -24.20
N SER A 71 4.79 -0.92 -25.16
CA SER A 71 5.13 -0.90 -26.58
C SER A 71 5.14 0.49 -27.23
N ILE A 72 4.50 1.49 -26.61
CA ILE A 72 4.41 2.86 -27.17
C ILE A 72 5.78 3.55 -27.15
N TYR A 73 6.55 3.34 -26.08
CA TYR A 73 7.85 3.99 -25.87
C TYR A 73 8.99 2.99 -25.55
N ASP A 74 8.73 1.70 -25.71
CA ASP A 74 9.66 0.58 -25.41
C ASP A 74 10.14 0.54 -23.94
N GLY A 75 9.27 0.95 -23.01
CA GLY A 75 9.59 0.99 -21.59
C GLY A 75 8.60 1.79 -20.76
N ILE A 76 8.64 1.55 -19.44
CA ILE A 76 7.97 2.36 -18.43
C ILE A 76 8.95 2.56 -17.28
N ASP A 77 9.35 3.79 -17.00
CA ASP A 77 10.27 4.13 -15.92
C ASP A 77 9.52 4.43 -14.61
N VAL A 78 8.35 5.05 -14.71
CA VAL A 78 7.55 5.49 -13.55
C VAL A 78 6.10 5.07 -13.69
N VAL A 79 5.55 4.47 -12.64
CA VAL A 79 4.12 4.15 -12.52
C VAL A 79 3.50 5.02 -11.44
N VAL A 80 2.49 5.82 -11.81
CA VAL A 80 1.75 6.70 -10.91
C VAL A 80 0.33 6.18 -10.73
N ASN A 81 0.07 5.55 -9.59
CA ASN A 81 -1.25 5.09 -9.19
C ASN A 81 -2.10 6.25 -8.63
N ASN A 82 -2.54 7.16 -9.50
CA ASN A 82 -3.31 8.36 -9.13
C ASN A 82 -4.84 8.17 -9.21
N ALA A 83 -5.35 7.15 -9.92
CA ALA A 83 -6.79 6.90 -9.96
C ALA A 83 -7.36 6.73 -8.56
N GLY A 84 -8.39 7.51 -8.23
CA GLY A 84 -8.96 7.55 -6.88
C GLY A 84 -10.44 7.89 -6.88
N LEU A 85 -11.10 7.55 -5.78
CA LEU A 85 -12.49 7.84 -5.47
C LEU A 85 -12.59 8.37 -4.04
N ILE A 86 -13.20 9.53 -3.85
CA ILE A 86 -13.54 10.02 -2.51
C ILE A 86 -14.98 9.62 -2.22
N VAL A 87 -15.18 8.95 -1.09
CA VAL A 87 -16.49 8.59 -0.53
C VAL A 87 -16.59 9.27 0.83
N ALA A 88 -17.69 9.98 1.10
CA ALA A 88 -17.91 10.67 2.38
C ALA A 88 -18.12 9.69 3.54
N ASP A 89 -17.97 10.17 4.79
CA ASP A 89 -18.11 9.36 6.01
C ASP A 89 -19.58 8.91 6.28
N ASP A 90 -19.75 7.87 7.11
CA ASP A 90 -21.03 7.23 7.50
C ASP A 90 -21.83 6.60 6.33
N ARG A 91 -21.22 5.60 5.67
CA ARG A 91 -21.77 4.97 4.46
C ARG A 91 -21.91 3.45 4.61
N SER A 92 -22.67 2.85 3.70
CA SER A 92 -22.91 1.40 3.68
C SER A 92 -21.64 0.59 3.42
N GLN A 93 -21.68 -0.70 3.75
CA GLN A 93 -20.63 -1.66 3.39
C GLN A 93 -20.25 -1.58 1.90
N ASP A 94 -21.23 -1.39 1.01
CA ASP A 94 -21.00 -1.31 -0.44
C ASP A 94 -20.18 -0.09 -0.85
N ASP A 95 -20.33 1.03 -0.14
CA ASP A 95 -19.60 2.25 -0.44
C ASP A 95 -18.16 2.18 0.09
N MET A 96 -17.96 1.57 1.26
CA MET A 96 -16.63 1.22 1.75
C MET A 96 -15.92 0.27 0.78
N GLU A 97 -16.62 -0.77 0.32
CA GLU A 97 -16.07 -1.73 -0.65
C GLU A 97 -15.67 -1.02 -1.94
N LYS A 98 -16.49 -0.13 -2.49
CA LYS A 98 -16.11 0.67 -3.68
C LYS A 98 -14.85 1.50 -3.45
N SER A 99 -14.70 2.10 -2.27
CA SER A 99 -13.48 2.85 -1.92
C SER A 99 -12.26 1.93 -1.92
N PHE A 100 -12.34 0.76 -1.29
CA PHE A 100 -11.26 -0.24 -1.29
C PHE A 100 -10.96 -0.75 -2.70
N GLN A 101 -11.97 -1.02 -3.51
CA GLN A 101 -11.78 -1.42 -4.90
C GLN A 101 -10.95 -0.38 -5.65
N VAL A 102 -11.37 0.88 -5.67
CA VAL A 102 -10.68 1.92 -6.46
C VAL A 102 -9.34 2.32 -5.85
N ASN A 103 -9.31 2.66 -4.55
CA ASN A 103 -8.16 3.31 -3.91
C ASN A 103 -7.09 2.33 -3.44
N PHE A 104 -7.41 1.04 -3.30
CA PHE A 104 -6.47 0.03 -2.82
C PHE A 104 -6.26 -1.09 -3.86
N HIS A 105 -7.33 -1.77 -4.28
CA HIS A 105 -7.20 -2.83 -5.28
C HIS A 105 -6.76 -2.32 -6.64
N GLY A 106 -7.24 -1.15 -7.08
CA GLY A 106 -6.80 -0.49 -8.32
C GLY A 106 -5.28 -0.35 -8.42
N PRO A 107 -4.63 0.42 -7.51
CA PRO A 107 -3.17 0.52 -7.44
C PRO A 107 -2.45 -0.82 -7.35
N MET A 108 -2.98 -1.77 -6.56
CA MET A 108 -2.38 -3.09 -6.42
C MET A 108 -2.48 -3.91 -7.71
N ASN A 109 -3.57 -3.81 -8.45
CA ASN A 109 -3.76 -4.51 -9.73
C ASN A 109 -2.77 -4.01 -10.77
N ILE A 110 -2.60 -2.69 -10.88
CA ILE A 110 -1.62 -2.06 -11.77
C ILE A 110 -0.21 -2.46 -11.36
N SER A 111 0.13 -2.27 -10.09
CA SER A 111 1.47 -2.61 -9.57
C SER A 111 1.78 -4.08 -9.83
N ARG A 112 0.85 -5.00 -9.55
CA ARG A 112 1.00 -6.46 -9.77
C ARG A 112 1.09 -6.88 -11.23
N ALA A 113 0.68 -6.03 -12.18
CA ALA A 113 0.86 -6.26 -13.61
C ALA A 113 2.26 -5.84 -14.09
N VAL A 114 2.95 -5.01 -13.30
CA VAL A 114 4.32 -4.54 -13.56
C VAL A 114 5.33 -5.34 -12.72
N LEU A 115 5.13 -5.44 -11.40
CA LEU A 115 5.99 -6.16 -10.44
C LEU A 115 5.17 -6.82 -9.30
N PRO A 116 5.64 -7.93 -8.70
CA PRO A 116 4.96 -8.56 -7.57
C PRO A 116 4.83 -7.62 -6.35
N ALA A 117 3.71 -7.69 -5.63
CA ALA A 117 3.45 -6.93 -4.40
C ALA A 117 2.76 -7.81 -3.34
N SER A 118 3.15 -7.65 -2.06
CA SER A 118 2.66 -8.47 -0.94
C SER A 118 1.23 -8.11 -0.51
N GLY A 119 0.29 -9.03 -0.67
CA GLY A 119 -1.09 -8.86 -0.22
C GLY A 119 -1.24 -8.86 1.31
N TYR A 120 -0.41 -9.64 2.02
CA TYR A 120 -0.48 -9.72 3.49
C TYR A 120 -0.13 -8.38 4.13
N CYS A 121 1.03 -7.82 3.80
CA CYS A 121 1.47 -6.54 4.35
C CYS A 121 0.45 -5.43 4.04
N ALA A 122 0.01 -5.35 2.78
CA ALA A 122 -0.97 -4.35 2.36
C ALA A 122 -2.27 -4.44 3.17
N SER A 123 -2.79 -5.64 3.40
CA SER A 123 -4.00 -5.84 4.23
C SER A 123 -3.81 -5.40 5.69
N LYS A 124 -2.62 -5.61 6.27
CA LYS A 124 -2.32 -5.23 7.65
C LYS A 124 -2.15 -3.73 7.81
N PHE A 125 -1.46 -3.06 6.87
CA PHE A 125 -1.39 -1.60 6.84
C PHE A 125 -2.76 -0.94 6.66
N ALA A 126 -3.61 -1.50 5.80
CA ALA A 126 -4.97 -0.99 5.62
C ALA A 126 -5.81 -1.12 6.91
N LEU A 127 -5.71 -2.27 7.60
CA LEU A 127 -6.35 -2.47 8.90
C LEU A 127 -5.84 -1.47 9.94
N GLU A 128 -4.53 -1.29 10.04
CA GLU A 128 -3.93 -0.33 10.98
C GLU A 128 -4.40 1.10 10.73
N GLY A 129 -4.43 1.53 9.46
CA GLY A 129 -4.93 2.86 9.09
C GLY A 129 -6.39 3.06 9.46
N ALA A 130 -7.26 2.08 9.16
CA ALA A 130 -8.67 2.13 9.52
C ALA A 130 -8.89 2.19 11.04
N VAL A 131 -8.15 1.37 11.79
CA VAL A 131 -8.25 1.32 13.25
C VAL A 131 -7.69 2.58 13.91
N GLU A 132 -6.67 3.23 13.31
CA GLU A 132 -6.18 4.53 13.77
C GLU A 132 -7.22 5.64 13.59
N CYS A 133 -7.92 5.68 12.44
CA CYS A 133 -9.03 6.63 12.23
C CYS A 133 -10.11 6.44 13.31
N LEU A 134 -10.56 5.19 13.53
CA LEU A 134 -11.51 4.87 14.59
C LEU A 134 -11.01 5.33 15.97
N SER A 135 -9.73 5.13 16.30
CA SER A 135 -9.17 5.58 17.57
C SER A 135 -9.23 7.10 17.74
N LYS A 136 -9.07 7.87 16.65
CA LYS A 136 -9.17 9.34 16.68
C LYS A 136 -10.62 9.78 16.87
N GLU A 137 -11.58 9.11 16.23
CA GLU A 137 -13.01 9.35 16.41
C GLU A 137 -13.47 9.04 17.85
N LEU A 138 -13.09 7.87 18.38
CA LEU A 138 -13.45 7.44 19.73
C LEU A 138 -12.85 8.37 20.80
N ALA A 139 -11.70 9.00 20.55
CA ALA A 139 -11.14 9.99 21.47
C ALA A 139 -12.06 11.19 21.69
N ILE A 140 -12.95 11.48 20.73
CA ILE A 140 -13.95 12.56 20.81
C ILE A 140 -15.26 12.02 21.37
N PHE A 141 -15.82 10.97 20.77
CA PHE A 141 -17.19 10.53 21.06
C PHE A 141 -17.32 9.54 22.23
N ALA A 142 -16.26 8.78 22.53
CA ALA A 142 -16.26 7.75 23.57
C ALA A 142 -14.87 7.58 24.20
N PRO A 143 -14.33 8.60 24.90
CA PRO A 143 -12.94 8.62 25.37
C PRO A 143 -12.57 7.51 26.37
N GLY A 144 -13.58 6.85 26.96
CA GLY A 144 -13.42 5.67 27.81
C GLY A 144 -13.09 4.38 27.04
N LEU A 145 -13.44 4.28 25.75
CA LEU A 145 -13.08 3.15 24.90
C LEU A 145 -11.64 3.30 24.44
N LYS A 146 -10.88 2.19 24.53
CA LYS A 146 -9.49 2.11 24.09
C LYS A 146 -9.39 1.13 22.95
N VAL A 147 -8.54 1.48 21.99
CA VAL A 147 -8.20 0.67 20.83
C VAL A 147 -6.74 0.28 20.97
N LEU A 148 -6.46 -1.00 20.75
CA LEU A 148 -5.11 -1.57 20.82
C LEU A 148 -4.88 -2.44 19.58
N ILE A 149 -3.85 -2.09 18.83
CA ILE A 149 -3.30 -2.89 17.74
C ILE A 149 -2.06 -3.59 18.29
N VAL A 150 -2.03 -4.91 18.16
CA VAL A 150 -0.86 -5.71 18.51
C VAL A 150 -0.18 -6.13 17.21
N GLU A 151 1.12 -5.86 17.11
CA GLU A 151 1.95 -6.14 15.95
C GLU A 151 2.96 -7.24 16.31
N PRO A 152 2.52 -8.51 16.34
CA PRO A 152 3.40 -9.60 16.73
C PRO A 152 4.48 -9.84 15.67
N GLY A 153 5.69 -10.09 16.15
CA GLY A 153 6.77 -10.70 15.39
C GLY A 153 6.58 -12.20 15.25
N TYR A 154 7.61 -12.86 14.73
CA TYR A 154 7.59 -14.31 14.53
C TYR A 154 7.59 -15.05 15.87
N CYS A 155 6.55 -15.85 16.10
CA CYS A 155 6.43 -16.74 17.25
C CYS A 155 6.37 -18.19 16.78
N ARG A 156 6.87 -19.13 17.60
CA ARG A 156 6.85 -20.58 17.30
C ARG A 156 5.43 -21.14 17.31
N ASN A 157 4.68 -20.85 16.25
CA ASN A 157 3.28 -21.18 16.13
C ASN A 157 3.01 -21.87 14.77
N PRO A 158 1.97 -22.71 14.66
CA PRO A 158 1.72 -23.48 13.45
C PRO A 158 1.06 -22.68 12.32
N VAL A 159 0.97 -21.35 12.41
CA VAL A 159 0.33 -20.53 11.35
C VAL A 159 1.13 -20.58 10.05
N PHE A 160 2.45 -20.70 10.14
CA PHE A 160 3.33 -20.75 8.97
C PHE A 160 3.14 -22.06 8.17
N ASN A 161 2.69 -23.13 8.81
CA ASN A 161 2.36 -24.39 8.13
C ASN A 161 1.08 -24.28 7.27
N LYS A 162 0.36 -23.16 7.36
CA LYS A 162 -0.88 -22.87 6.61
C LYS A 162 -0.69 -21.81 5.52
N ILE A 163 0.56 -21.42 5.24
CA ILE A 163 0.84 -20.48 4.15
C ILE A 163 0.36 -21.11 2.83
N GLN A 164 -0.50 -20.37 2.13
CA GLN A 164 -0.99 -20.77 0.81
C GLN A 164 -0.05 -20.19 -0.25
N HIS A 165 0.80 -21.04 -0.80
CA HIS A 165 1.63 -20.64 -1.94
C HIS A 165 0.80 -20.62 -3.22
N VAL A 166 0.98 -19.57 -4.01
CA VAL A 166 0.38 -19.43 -5.33
C VAL A 166 1.45 -19.51 -6.39
N GLU A 167 1.06 -19.90 -7.60
CA GLU A 167 1.98 -20.02 -8.73
C GLU A 167 2.62 -18.66 -9.07
N ALA A 168 3.91 -18.68 -9.36
CA ALA A 168 4.65 -17.47 -9.69
C ALA A 168 4.20 -16.94 -11.06
N ARG A 169 3.77 -15.68 -11.10
CA ARG A 169 3.32 -15.02 -12.35
C ARG A 169 4.45 -14.32 -13.11
N VAL A 170 5.57 -14.04 -12.45
CA VAL A 170 6.71 -13.32 -13.01
C VAL A 170 7.93 -14.24 -12.95
N PRO A 171 8.38 -14.82 -14.10
CA PRO A 171 9.48 -15.79 -14.14
C PRO A 171 10.78 -15.29 -13.49
N GLU A 172 11.08 -14.00 -13.60
CA GLU A 172 12.27 -13.35 -13.06
C GLU A 172 12.31 -13.41 -11.52
N TYR A 173 11.15 -13.52 -10.88
CA TYR A 173 11.04 -13.68 -9.43
C TYR A 173 11.11 -15.14 -8.97
N ALA A 174 11.27 -16.12 -9.86
CA ALA A 174 11.25 -17.53 -9.49
C ALA A 174 12.28 -17.88 -8.40
N GLN A 175 13.51 -17.37 -8.53
CA GLN A 175 14.57 -17.60 -7.55
C GLN A 175 14.24 -16.93 -6.20
N PHE A 176 13.76 -15.68 -6.23
CA PHE A 176 13.35 -14.97 -5.01
C PHE A 176 12.21 -15.70 -4.30
N ASN A 177 11.18 -16.10 -5.04
CA ASN A 177 10.03 -16.82 -4.50
C ASN A 177 10.44 -18.18 -3.90
N GLU A 178 11.40 -18.88 -4.51
CA GLU A 178 11.94 -20.11 -3.95
C GLU A 178 12.71 -19.87 -2.65
N ALA A 179 13.55 -18.84 -2.60
CA ALA A 179 14.25 -18.46 -1.37
C ALA A 179 13.28 -18.09 -0.23
N VAL A 180 12.20 -17.36 -0.54
CA VAL A 180 11.14 -17.03 0.42
C VAL A 180 10.47 -18.32 0.93
N ARG A 181 10.09 -19.25 0.03
CA ARG A 181 9.48 -20.54 0.44
C ARG A 181 10.39 -21.35 1.37
N GLN A 182 11.69 -21.39 1.08
CA GLN A 182 12.66 -22.10 1.92
C GLN A 182 12.79 -21.46 3.30
N ALA A 183 12.80 -20.13 3.38
CA ALA A 183 12.79 -19.43 4.66
C ALA A 183 11.49 -19.71 5.44
N GLU A 184 10.34 -19.60 4.77
CA GLU A 184 9.00 -19.84 5.34
C GLU A 184 8.84 -21.23 5.95
N ALA A 185 9.39 -22.26 5.29
CA ALA A 185 9.32 -23.65 5.75
C ALA A 185 9.97 -23.88 7.13
N THR A 186 10.89 -23.01 7.54
CA THR A 186 11.60 -23.12 8.83
C THR A 186 11.08 -22.15 9.89
N LEU A 187 10.13 -21.26 9.55
CA LEU A 187 9.70 -20.18 10.45
C LEU A 187 9.13 -20.69 11.77
N THR A 188 8.33 -21.75 11.75
CA THR A 188 7.73 -22.31 12.97
C THR A 188 8.80 -22.68 14.02
N GLU A 189 9.92 -23.24 13.59
CA GLU A 189 10.99 -23.73 14.47
C GLU A 189 12.01 -22.63 14.79
N SER A 190 12.36 -21.81 13.80
CA SER A 190 13.37 -20.75 13.91
C SER A 190 12.86 -19.46 14.55
N SER A 191 11.53 -19.30 14.70
CA SER A 191 10.94 -18.12 15.32
C SER A 191 11.50 -17.87 16.73
N PRO A 192 11.88 -16.63 17.07
CA PRO A 192 12.40 -16.29 18.39
C PRO A 192 11.31 -16.19 19.46
N GLY A 193 10.09 -15.83 19.07
CA GLY A 193 8.99 -15.58 19.99
C GLY A 193 8.34 -16.84 20.54
N ASP A 194 7.97 -16.80 21.82
CA ASP A 194 7.09 -17.77 22.46
C ASP A 194 5.63 -17.28 22.35
N PRO A 195 4.72 -18.06 21.73
CA PRO A 195 3.33 -17.65 21.58
C PRO A 195 2.57 -17.49 22.90
N GLU A 196 2.87 -18.31 23.92
CA GLU A 196 2.20 -18.22 25.24
C GLU A 196 2.62 -16.95 25.97
N GLU A 197 3.92 -16.62 25.93
CA GLU A 197 4.40 -15.36 26.50
C GLU A 197 3.87 -14.15 25.74
N ALA A 198 3.78 -14.22 24.40
CA ALA A 198 3.17 -13.15 23.61
C ALA A 198 1.71 -12.89 24.03
N VAL A 199 0.91 -13.96 24.19
CA VAL A 199 -0.48 -13.86 24.67
C VAL A 199 -0.54 -13.32 26.09
N ALA A 200 0.36 -13.75 26.99
CA ALA A 200 0.43 -13.22 28.35
C ALA A 200 0.68 -11.70 28.35
N ARG A 201 1.59 -11.20 27.49
CA ARG A 201 1.82 -9.76 27.33
C ARG A 201 0.60 -9.02 26.76
N MET A 202 -0.14 -9.63 25.84
CA MET A 202 -1.40 -9.04 25.34
C MET A 202 -2.44 -8.90 26.46
N ILE A 203 -2.58 -9.91 27.33
CA ILE A 203 -3.49 -9.87 28.47
C ILE A 203 -3.07 -8.78 29.47
N GLU A 204 -1.78 -8.68 29.76
CA GLU A 204 -1.21 -7.64 30.61
C GLU A 204 -1.49 -6.23 30.06
N LEU A 205 -1.29 -6.01 28.76
CA LEU A 205 -1.59 -4.74 28.09
C LEU A 205 -3.06 -4.34 28.24
N VAL A 206 -3.99 -5.28 28.05
CA VAL A 206 -5.43 -5.01 28.14
C VAL A 206 -5.86 -4.74 29.58
N LYS A 207 -5.31 -5.50 30.55
CA LYS A 207 -5.68 -5.38 31.96
C LYS A 207 -4.94 -4.27 32.71
N GLY A 208 -3.85 -3.73 32.14
CA GLY A 208 -2.99 -2.77 32.82
C GLY A 208 -2.23 -3.39 33.99
N THR A 209 -1.82 -4.64 33.87
CA THR A 209 -1.11 -5.41 34.91
C THR A 209 0.25 -5.87 34.43
N GLY A 210 1.11 -6.39 35.32
CA GLY A 210 2.39 -6.98 34.93
C GLY A 210 3.30 -5.97 34.23
N MET A 211 3.80 -6.29 33.03
CA MET A 211 4.68 -5.39 32.27
C MET A 211 4.00 -4.09 31.81
N ALA A 212 2.67 -4.04 31.84
CA ALA A 212 1.87 -2.86 31.46
C ALA A 212 1.41 -2.03 32.67
N GLU A 213 1.73 -2.43 33.90
CA GLU A 213 1.29 -1.73 35.10
C GLU A 213 1.77 -0.27 35.13
N GLY A 214 0.85 0.65 35.46
CA GLY A 214 1.10 2.09 35.50
C GLY A 214 1.30 2.76 34.14
N ARG A 215 1.14 2.04 33.02
CA ARG A 215 1.31 2.59 31.66
C ARG A 215 -0.03 2.89 31.00
N LYS A 216 -0.06 3.92 30.18
CA LYS A 216 -1.19 4.19 29.28
C LYS A 216 -1.19 3.14 28.16
N VAL A 217 -2.35 2.54 27.88
CA VAL A 217 -2.53 1.65 26.72
C VAL A 217 -2.26 2.46 25.45
N PRO A 218 -1.23 2.11 24.66
CA PRO A 218 -0.94 2.79 23.40
C PRO A 218 -1.85 2.25 22.29
N LEU A 219 -1.92 2.98 21.17
CA LEU A 219 -2.67 2.52 20.00
C LEU A 219 -2.00 1.30 19.34
N ARG A 220 -0.67 1.23 19.32
CA ARG A 220 0.13 0.15 18.70
C ARG A 220 1.18 -0.38 19.66
N VAL A 221 1.37 -1.69 19.68
CA VAL A 221 2.47 -2.34 20.40
C VAL A 221 3.10 -3.44 19.53
N PRO A 222 4.37 -3.27 19.10
CA PRO A 222 5.14 -4.38 18.56
C PRO A 222 5.49 -5.37 19.70
N LEU A 223 5.22 -6.65 19.48
CA LEU A 223 5.59 -7.73 20.40
C LEU A 223 6.57 -8.68 19.72
N GLY A 224 7.77 -8.82 20.28
CA GLY A 224 8.87 -9.57 19.68
C GLY A 224 9.99 -8.65 19.21
N SER A 225 11.24 -9.10 19.38
CA SER A 225 12.43 -8.28 19.08
C SER A 225 12.55 -7.92 17.60
N ASP A 226 12.13 -8.83 16.72
CA ASP A 226 12.09 -8.64 15.27
C ASP A 226 11.05 -7.59 14.86
N SER A 227 9.82 -7.68 15.39
CA SER A 227 8.77 -6.68 15.15
C SER A 227 9.19 -5.32 15.69
N TRP A 228 9.66 -5.28 16.94
CA TRP A 228 10.14 -4.04 17.57
C TRP A 228 11.26 -3.39 16.78
N SER A 229 12.26 -4.15 16.34
CA SER A 229 13.37 -3.62 15.55
C SER A 229 12.90 -3.06 14.22
N ARG A 230 12.01 -3.75 13.50
CA ARG A 230 11.48 -3.30 12.21
C ARG A 230 10.68 -2.01 12.34
N VAL A 231 9.81 -1.92 13.34
CA VAL A 231 9.03 -0.70 13.60
C VAL A 231 9.96 0.45 13.98
N LYS A 232 10.93 0.21 14.87
CA LYS A 232 11.91 1.24 15.28
C LYS A 232 12.68 1.77 14.08
N THR A 233 13.27 0.89 13.27
CA THR A 233 14.05 1.29 12.08
C THR A 233 13.20 2.08 11.10
N LYS A 234 11.97 1.61 10.79
CA LYS A 234 11.06 2.33 9.89
C LYS A 234 10.76 3.75 10.41
N CYS A 235 10.52 3.90 11.71
CA CYS A 235 10.27 5.22 12.31
C CYS A 235 11.49 6.14 12.19
N GLU A 236 12.70 5.60 12.42
CA GLU A 236 13.95 6.34 12.26
C GLU A 236 14.15 6.81 10.81
N GLU A 237 13.95 5.92 9.84
CA GLU A 237 14.01 6.24 8.39
C GLU A 237 12.97 7.28 7.99
N THR A 238 11.74 7.17 8.50
CA THR A 238 10.67 8.15 8.21
C THR A 238 11.04 9.54 8.73
N LEU A 239 11.60 9.62 9.94
CA LEU A 239 12.04 10.89 10.51
C LEU A 239 13.24 11.47 9.75
N GLU A 240 14.12 10.63 9.22
CA GLU A 240 15.20 11.07 8.36
C GLU A 240 14.68 11.68 7.05
N ILE A 241 13.71 11.02 6.38
CA ILE A 241 13.05 11.56 5.19
C ILE A 241 12.41 12.92 5.48
N CYS A 242 11.67 13.06 6.60
CA CYS A 242 11.04 14.34 6.96
C CYS A 242 12.06 15.46 7.16
N ARG A 243 13.26 15.15 7.68
CA ARG A 243 14.32 16.15 7.87
C ARG A 243 15.02 16.50 6.56
N GLU A 244 15.30 15.50 5.73
CA GLU A 244 16.02 15.70 4.47
C GLU A 244 15.18 16.46 3.44
N TRP A 245 13.87 16.18 3.39
CA TRP A 245 12.97 16.69 2.38
C TRP A 245 12.03 17.80 2.87
N GLU A 246 12.31 18.41 4.03
CA GLU A 246 11.47 19.45 4.66
C GLU A 246 11.17 20.61 3.69
N GLU A 247 12.21 21.22 3.11
CA GLU A 247 12.06 22.35 2.17
C GLU A 247 11.21 21.97 0.96
N LEU A 248 11.41 20.77 0.40
CA LEU A 248 10.61 20.31 -0.74
C LEU A 248 9.15 20.07 -0.33
N ALA A 249 8.91 19.43 0.81
CA ALA A 249 7.59 19.07 1.28
C ALA A 249 6.74 20.32 1.58
N GLU A 250 7.33 21.38 2.14
CA GLU A 250 6.64 22.64 2.44
C GLU A 250 6.53 23.57 1.23
N SER A 251 7.29 23.33 0.15
CA SER A 251 7.31 24.19 -1.06
C SER A 251 5.98 24.25 -1.84
N VAL A 252 5.01 23.40 -1.49
CA VAL A 252 3.68 23.34 -2.15
C VAL A 252 2.60 24.14 -1.43
N ASP A 253 2.93 24.78 -0.30
CA ASP A 253 2.02 25.67 0.43
C ASP A 253 2.02 27.11 -0.15
N ILE A 254 0.94 27.86 0.08
CA ILE A 254 0.74 29.26 -0.36
C ILE A 254 1.02 30.24 0.78
#